data_AF-A0A8I6REX4-F1
#
_entry.id   AF-A0A8I6REX4-F1
#
_cell.length_a   1.000
_cell.length_b   1.000
_cell.length_c   1.000
_cell.angle_alpha   90.00
_cell.angle_beta   90.00
_cell.angle_gamma   90.00
#
_symmetry.space_group_name_H-M   'P 1'
#
loop_
_entity.id
_entity.type
_entity.pdbx_description
1 polymer ?
#
loop_
_entity_poly.entity_id
_entity_poly.type
_entity_poly.pdbx_seq_one_letter_code
_entity_poly.pdbx_strand_id
1 'polypeptide(L)'
;MFFSLEELLTWLGLSLFELWLNLVSLCLFSILLALPSSILESWWVVFSPLFIADALNAYFSIIVLIRMYLEALYKVAVLRGLWSFCFIFALFTFELLLCKKLSGETSLEFSEVLSPVFILLQLMAVRACQLH
;
A
#
# COMPACT_ATOMS: atom_id res chain seq x y z
N MET A 1 -13.75 3.39 -21.31
CA MET A 1 -14.43 3.88 -20.09
C MET A 1 -13.38 3.92 -19.00
N PHE A 2 -12.65 5.03 -18.91
CA PHE A 2 -11.68 5.22 -17.83
C PHE A 2 -12.49 5.64 -16.61
N PHE A 3 -12.43 4.85 -15.53
CA PHE A 3 -12.98 5.25 -14.24
C PHE A 3 -12.47 6.64 -13.88
N SER A 4 -13.36 7.53 -13.42
CA SER A 4 -12.94 8.84 -12.93
C SER A 4 -11.95 8.62 -11.78
N LEU A 5 -10.84 9.37 -11.76
CA LEU A 5 -9.89 9.36 -10.64
C LEU A 5 -10.62 9.57 -9.29
N GLU A 6 -11.72 10.32 -9.30
CA GLU A 6 -12.56 10.55 -8.13
C GLU A 6 -13.35 9.30 -7.70
N GLU A 7 -13.86 8.50 -8.63
CA GLU A 7 -14.48 7.21 -8.31
C GLU A 7 -13.46 6.24 -7.73
N LEU A 8 -12.26 6.17 -8.32
CA LEU A 8 -11.20 5.28 -7.84
C LEU A 8 -10.70 5.70 -6.45
N LEU A 9 -10.57 7.01 -6.19
CA LEU A 9 -10.30 7.57 -4.86
C LEU A 9 -11.39 7.19 -3.85
N THR A 10 -12.65 7.29 -4.26
CA THR A 10 -13.79 6.98 -3.39
C THR A 10 -13.85 5.48 -3.06
N TRP A 11 -13.49 4.62 -4.01
CA TRP A 11 -13.48 3.17 -3.87
C TRP A 11 -12.29 2.67 -3.02
N LEU A 12 -11.08 3.21 -3.26
CA LEU A 12 -9.91 2.91 -2.43
C LEU A 12 -10.03 3.50 -1.02
N GLY A 13 -10.77 4.61 -0.86
CA GLY A 13 -10.75 5.43 0.36
C GLY A 13 -9.41 6.15 0.58
N LEU A 14 -8.48 6.03 -0.37
CA LEU A 14 -7.17 6.65 -0.40
C LEU A 14 -7.26 8.01 -1.08
N SER A 15 -6.32 8.89 -0.74
CA SER A 15 -6.15 10.21 -1.33
C SER A 15 -5.36 10.15 -2.64
N LEU A 16 -5.56 11.17 -3.48
CA LEU A 16 -4.75 11.37 -4.70
C LEU A 16 -3.26 11.42 -4.38
N PHE A 17 -2.92 11.92 -3.19
CA PHE A 17 -1.55 12.03 -2.72
C PHE A 17 -0.92 10.66 -2.43
N GLU A 18 -1.64 9.74 -1.79
CA GLU A 18 -1.18 8.37 -1.53
C GLU A 18 -0.96 7.61 -2.86
N LEU A 19 -1.85 7.78 -3.84
CA LEU A 19 -1.68 7.20 -5.17
C LEU A 19 -0.42 7.75 -5.88
N TRP A 20 -0.20 9.06 -5.79
CA TRP A 20 0.96 9.70 -6.39
C TRP A 20 2.27 9.27 -5.73
N LEU A 21 2.30 9.17 -4.39
CA LEU A 21 3.46 8.66 -3.64
C LEU A 21 3.81 7.22 -4.06
N ASN A 22 2.79 6.36 -4.20
CA ASN A 22 3.00 4.98 -4.64
C ASN A 22 3.54 4.91 -6.09
N LEU A 23 3.03 5.75 -6.99
CA LEU A 23 3.55 5.87 -8.35
C LEU A 23 5.02 6.31 -8.41
N VAL A 24 5.38 7.33 -7.62
CA VAL A 24 6.78 7.80 -7.53
C VAL A 24 7.67 6.72 -6.95
N SER A 25 7.21 6.04 -5.91
CA SER A 25 7.95 4.96 -5.27
C SER A 25 8.20 3.77 -6.22
N LEU A 26 7.16 3.35 -6.97
CA LEU A 26 7.29 2.32 -7.99
C LEU A 26 8.26 2.73 -9.11
N CYS A 27 8.25 4.00 -9.51
CA CYS A 27 9.19 4.53 -10.49
C CYS A 27 10.63 4.42 -9.96
N LEU A 28 10.89 4.90 -8.74
CA LEU A 28 12.20 4.79 -8.10
C LEU A 28 12.64 3.33 -7.95
N PHE A 29 11.75 2.44 -7.50
CA PHE A 29 12.01 1.01 -7.43
C PHE A 29 12.38 0.42 -8.77
N SER A 30 11.65 0.73 -9.85
CA SER A 30 11.95 0.25 -11.20
C SER A 30 13.32 0.72 -11.71
N ILE A 31 13.70 1.96 -11.37
CA ILE A 31 15.02 2.51 -11.70
C ILE A 31 16.10 1.75 -10.93
N LEU A 32 15.93 1.54 -9.63
CA LEU A 32 16.86 0.78 -8.81
C LEU A 32 16.97 -0.68 -9.28
N LEU A 33 15.87 -1.30 -9.69
CA LEU A 33 15.85 -2.66 -10.23
C LEU A 33 16.57 -2.78 -11.58
N ALA A 34 16.55 -1.72 -12.39
CA ALA A 34 17.24 -1.68 -13.68
C ALA A 34 18.75 -1.44 -13.56
N LEU A 35 19.26 -1.05 -12.37
CA LEU A 35 20.69 -0.92 -12.14
C LEU A 35 21.37 -2.30 -12.06
N PRO A 36 22.60 -2.42 -12.57
CA PRO A 36 23.34 -3.68 -12.52
C PRO A 36 23.64 -4.09 -11.08
N SER A 37 23.56 -5.40 -10.82
CA SER A 37 23.76 -6.04 -9.51
C SER A 37 25.14 -5.81 -8.88
N SER A 38 26.07 -5.18 -9.60
CA SER A 38 27.39 -4.80 -9.08
C SER A 38 27.37 -3.60 -8.15
N ILE A 39 26.29 -2.80 -8.13
CA ILE A 39 26.15 -1.59 -7.29
C ILE A 39 25.24 -1.84 -6.08
N LEU A 40 24.36 -2.85 -6.16
CA LEU A 40 23.33 -3.11 -5.16
C LEU A 40 23.68 -4.38 -4.38
N GLU A 41 24.39 -4.19 -3.27
CA GLU A 41 24.83 -5.29 -2.40
C GLU A 41 23.68 -5.98 -1.63
N SER A 42 22.52 -5.33 -1.54
CA SER A 42 21.39 -5.84 -0.75
C SER A 42 20.04 -5.50 -1.36
N TRP A 43 19.20 -6.52 -1.52
CA TRP A 43 17.79 -6.39 -1.94
C TRP A 43 16.99 -5.42 -1.05
N TRP A 44 17.39 -5.26 0.22
CA TRP A 44 16.80 -4.29 1.14
C TRP A 44 16.93 -2.84 0.67
N VAL A 45 18.01 -2.50 -0.03
CA VAL A 45 18.21 -1.14 -0.58
C VAL A 45 17.29 -0.89 -1.76
N VAL A 46 17.08 -1.91 -2.60
CA VAL A 46 16.18 -1.83 -3.76
C VAL A 46 14.73 -1.62 -3.31
N PHE A 47 14.31 -2.29 -2.23
CA PHE A 47 12.97 -2.13 -1.65
C PHE A 47 12.82 -0.92 -0.72
N SER A 48 13.90 -0.23 -0.33
CA SER A 48 13.83 0.95 0.55
C SER A 48 12.89 2.08 0.10
N PRO A 49 12.82 2.50 -1.18
CA PRO A 49 11.87 3.54 -1.60
C PRO A 49 10.40 3.12 -1.38
N LEU A 50 10.09 1.83 -1.56
CA LEU A 50 8.76 1.26 -1.32
C LEU A 50 8.36 1.40 0.15
N PHE A 51 9.22 0.96 1.07
CA PHE A 51 8.98 1.09 2.51
C PHE A 51 8.85 2.54 3.00
N ILE A 52 9.63 3.45 2.42
CA ILE A 52 9.53 4.88 2.77
C ILE A 52 8.18 5.45 2.34
N ALA A 53 7.70 5.07 1.15
CA ALA A 53 6.39 5.51 0.67
C ALA A 53 5.26 4.97 1.54
N ASP A 54 5.32 3.70 1.95
CA ASP A 54 4.35 3.11 2.90
C ASP A 54 4.35 3.83 4.26
N ALA A 55 5.53 4.19 4.78
CA ALA A 55 5.63 4.95 6.02
C ALA A 55 5.02 6.37 5.90
N LEU A 56 5.25 7.05 4.77
CA LEU A 56 4.66 8.35 4.48
C LEU A 56 3.14 8.27 4.32
N ASN A 57 2.65 7.22 3.66
CA ASN A 57 1.21 6.95 3.54
C ASN A 57 0.59 6.73 4.92
N ALA A 58 1.17 5.86 5.75
CA ALA A 58 0.69 5.62 7.12
C ALA A 58 0.65 6.91 7.95
N TYR A 59 1.68 7.76 7.85
CA TYR A 59 1.73 9.05 8.52
C TYR A 59 0.59 9.98 8.06
N PHE A 60 0.32 10.05 6.76
CA PHE A 60 -0.78 10.84 6.22
C PHE A 60 -2.15 10.32 6.70
N SER A 61 -2.36 9.00 6.70
CA SER A 61 -3.59 8.40 7.18
C SER A 61 -3.84 8.69 8.67
N ILE A 62 -2.80 8.73 9.51
CA ILE A 62 -2.89 9.17 10.92
C ILE A 62 -3.38 10.62 11.01
N ILE A 63 -2.81 11.53 10.22
CA ILE A 63 -3.20 12.96 10.24
C ILE A 63 -4.68 13.13 9.88
N VAL A 64 -5.13 12.42 8.84
CA VAL A 64 -6.53 12.47 8.39
C VAL A 64 -7.47 11.91 9.48
N LEU A 65 -7.06 10.85 10.18
CA LEU A 65 -7.80 10.30 11.31
C LEU A 65 -7.94 11.33 12.45
N ILE A 66 -6.86 12.03 12.81
CA ILE A 66 -6.87 13.05 13.85
C ILE A 66 -7.79 14.23 13.45
N ARG A 67 -7.74 14.69 12.20
CA ARG A 67 -8.63 15.75 11.71
C ARG A 67 -10.10 15.36 11.79
N MET A 68 -10.46 14.17 11.32
CA MET A 68 -11.86 13.71 11.39
C MET A 68 -12.33 13.47 12.84
N TYR A 69 -11.41 13.13 13.75
CA TYR A 69 -11.73 13.03 15.18
C TYR A 69 -12.07 14.41 15.79
N LEU A 70 -11.37 15.47 15.38
CA LEU A 70 -11.65 16.84 15.82
C LEU A 70 -13.00 17.37 15.29
N GLU A 71 -13.47 16.89 14.13
CA GLU A 71 -14.77 17.24 13.54
C GLU A 71 -15.96 16.45 14.16
N ALA A 72 -15.73 15.68 15.24
CA ALA A 72 -16.72 14.90 15.96
C ALA A 72 -17.43 13.78 15.16
N LEU A 73 -16.90 13.41 13.99
CA LEU A 73 -17.40 12.31 13.14
C LEU A 73 -16.77 10.95 13.50
N TYR A 74 -16.80 10.59 14.78
CA TYR A 74 -16.00 9.49 15.36
C TYR A 74 -16.20 8.12 14.69
N LYS A 75 -17.45 7.70 14.45
CA LYS A 75 -17.74 6.35 13.90
C LYS A 75 -17.23 6.19 12.46
N VAL A 76 -17.44 7.20 11.63
CA VAL A 76 -17.02 7.18 10.23
C VAL A 76 -15.50 7.33 10.13
N ALA A 77 -14.91 8.18 10.97
CA ALA A 77 -13.46 8.38 11.05
C ALA A 77 -12.71 7.09 11.42
N VAL A 78 -13.18 6.39 12.45
CA VAL A 78 -12.54 5.14 12.91
C VAL A 78 -12.69 4.02 11.89
N LEU A 79 -13.87 3.86 11.28
CA LEU A 79 -14.07 2.82 10.26
C LEU A 79 -13.21 3.09 9.02
N ARG A 80 -13.12 4.35 8.58
CA ARG A 80 -12.27 4.74 7.45
C ARG A 80 -10.78 4.58 7.77
N GLY A 81 -10.36 5.03 8.95
CA GLY A 81 -8.99 4.91 9.40
C GLY A 81 -8.55 3.46 9.51
N LEU A 82 -9.33 2.62 10.20
CA LEU A 82 -9.07 1.19 10.34
C LEU A 82 -8.94 0.51 8.97
N TRP A 83 -9.81 0.86 8.02
CA TRP A 83 -9.73 0.33 6.66
C TRP A 83 -8.42 0.72 5.95
N SER A 84 -8.05 2.00 6.02
CA SER A 84 -6.81 2.52 5.44
C SER A 84 -5.58 1.87 6.07
N PHE A 85 -5.55 1.69 7.40
CA PHE A 85 -4.47 0.97 8.07
C PHE A 85 -4.40 -0.49 7.68
N CYS A 86 -5.52 -1.20 7.60
CA CYS A 86 -5.54 -2.59 7.14
C CYS A 86 -5.00 -2.71 5.71
N PHE A 87 -5.33 -1.75 4.85
CA PHE A 87 -4.85 -1.71 3.47
C PHE A 87 -3.32 -1.52 3.40
N ILE A 88 -2.80 -0.50 4.09
CA ILE A 88 -1.36 -0.21 4.15
C ILE A 88 -0.60 -1.37 4.80
N PHE A 89 -1.14 -1.95 5.87
CA PHE A 89 -0.51 -3.08 6.54
C PHE A 89 -0.41 -4.33 5.65
N ALA A 90 -1.46 -4.62 4.86
CA ALA A 90 -1.45 -5.74 3.93
C ALA A 90 -0.46 -5.52 2.78
N LEU A 91 -0.35 -4.29 2.26
CA LEU A 91 0.68 -3.93 1.28
C LEU A 91 2.09 -4.07 1.85
N PHE A 92 2.34 -3.50 3.02
CA PHE A 92 3.62 -3.61 3.70
C PHE A 92 4.04 -5.07 3.95
N THR A 93 3.08 -5.91 4.36
CA THR A 93 3.32 -7.35 4.56
C THR A 93 3.69 -8.05 3.24
N PHE A 94 3.02 -7.70 2.14
CA PHE A 94 3.36 -8.21 0.81
C PHE A 94 4.77 -7.79 0.38
N GLU A 95 5.14 -6.53 0.55
CA GLU A 95 6.47 -6.01 0.20
C GLU A 95 7.58 -6.66 1.03
N LEU A 96 7.35 -6.84 2.34
CA LEU A 96 8.27 -7.56 3.22
C LEU A 96 8.45 -9.03 2.81
N LEU A 97 7.35 -9.73 2.49
CA LEU A 97 7.39 -11.13 2.04
C LEU A 97 8.14 -11.26 0.71
N LEU A 98 7.93 -10.32 -0.23
CA LEU A 98 8.69 -10.26 -1.47
C LEU A 98 10.18 -10.03 -1.22
N CYS A 99 10.53 -9.06 -0.37
CA CYS A 99 11.93 -8.78 -0.04
C CYS A 99 12.62 -10.00 0.58
N LYS A 100 11.95 -10.69 1.53
CA LYS A 100 12.45 -11.91 2.17
C LYS A 100 12.64 -13.07 1.20
N LYS A 101 11.76 -13.18 0.20
CA LYS A 101 11.87 -14.19 -0.85
C LYS A 101 13.02 -13.90 -1.82
N LEU A 102 13.18 -12.65 -2.27
CA LEU A 102 14.28 -12.26 -3.16
C LEU A 102 15.65 -12.34 -2.48
N SER A 103 15.74 -12.05 -1.18
CA SER A 103 16.97 -12.25 -0.39
C SER A 103 17.36 -13.72 -0.20
N GLY A 104 16.53 -14.69 -0.63
CA GLY A 104 16.85 -16.12 -0.55
C GLY A 104 16.83 -16.72 0.86
N GLU A 105 16.35 -15.98 1.87
CA GLU A 105 16.32 -16.43 3.27
C GLU A 105 15.17 -17.40 3.58
N THR A 106 14.21 -17.60 2.67
CA THR A 106 13.01 -18.40 2.95
C THR A 106 12.55 -19.22 1.75
N SER A 107 12.21 -20.50 2.00
CA SER A 107 11.61 -21.44 1.03
C SER A 107 10.09 -21.25 0.90
N LEU A 108 9.60 -20.00 1.03
CA LEU A 108 8.16 -19.71 1.01
C LEU A 108 7.62 -19.84 -0.41
N GLU A 109 6.50 -20.56 -0.55
CA GLU A 109 5.80 -20.78 -1.81
C GLU A 109 5.32 -19.43 -2.40
N PHE A 110 5.25 -19.29 -3.73
CA PHE A 110 4.72 -18.05 -4.35
C PHE A 110 3.26 -17.77 -3.93
N SER A 111 2.54 -18.81 -3.49
CA SER A 111 1.18 -18.71 -2.99
C SER A 111 1.07 -17.92 -1.67
N GLU A 112 2.00 -18.13 -0.73
CA GLU A 112 1.95 -17.47 0.59
C GLU A 112 2.27 -15.98 0.48
N VAL A 113 3.21 -15.63 -0.41
CA VAL A 113 3.57 -14.23 -0.70
C VAL A 113 2.40 -13.47 -1.30
N LEU A 114 1.57 -14.10 -2.14
CA LEU A 114 0.45 -13.43 -2.81
C LEU A 114 -0.84 -13.36 -1.95
N SER A 115 -0.90 -14.08 -0.83
CA SER A 115 -2.10 -14.15 0.01
C SER A 115 -2.61 -12.79 0.52
N PRO A 116 -1.76 -11.82 0.94
CA PRO A 116 -2.22 -10.51 1.40
C PRO A 116 -2.90 -9.72 0.27
N VAL A 117 -2.43 -9.88 -0.97
CA VAL A 117 -2.99 -9.21 -2.16
C VAL A 117 -4.37 -9.77 -2.51
N PHE A 118 -4.56 -11.09 -2.38
CA PHE A 118 -5.87 -11.70 -2.59
C PHE A 118 -6.90 -11.20 -1.57
N ILE A 119 -6.52 -11.12 -0.29
CA ILE A 119 -7.38 -10.60 0.77
C ILE A 119 -7.73 -9.13 0.49
N LEU A 120 -6.75 -8.33 0.05
CA LEU A 120 -6.95 -6.95 -0.39
C LEU A 120 -7.97 -6.82 -1.52
N LEU A 121 -7.80 -7.59 -2.60
CA LEU A 121 -8.72 -7.59 -3.73
C LEU A 121 -10.15 -7.94 -3.32
N GLN A 122 -10.30 -8.90 -2.41
CA GLN A 122 -11.60 -9.34 -1.92
C GLN A 122 -12.27 -8.27 -1.04
N LEU A 123 -11.50 -7.59 -0.18
CA LEU A 123 -11.97 -6.44 0.60
C LEU A 123 -12.41 -5.27 -0.32
N MET A 124 -11.68 -5.01 -1.39
CA MET A 124 -12.04 -3.98 -2.38
C MET A 124 -13.34 -4.34 -3.13
N ALA A 125 -13.51 -5.61 -3.51
CA ALA A 125 -14.72 -6.08 -4.17
C ALA A 125 -15.98 -5.92 -3.29
N VAL A 126 -15.88 -6.25 -2.00
CA VAL A 126 -17.00 -6.07 -1.05
C VAL A 126 -17.38 -4.59 -0.93
N ARG A 127 -16.40 -3.69 -0.87
CA ARG A 127 -16.67 -2.25 -0.81
C ARG A 127 -17.30 -1.70 -2.09
N ALA A 128 -16.84 -2.15 -3.25
CA ALA A 128 -17.43 -1.76 -4.53
C ALA A 128 -18.93 -2.12 -4.60
N CYS A 129 -19.33 -3.25 -4.00
CA CYS A 129 -20.74 -3.65 -3.92
C CYS A 129 -21.57 -2.86 -2.90
N GLN A 130 -20.96 -2.27 -1.87
CA GLN A 130 -21.67 -1.47 -0.86
C GLN A 130 -21.91 -0.01 -1.30
N LEU A 131 -21.22 0.45 -2.35
CA LEU A 131 -21.29 1.82 -2.84
C LEU A 131 -22.34 2.04 -3.94
N HIS A 132 -23.06 0.99 -4.34
CA HIS A 132 -24.13 0.98 -5.35
C HIS A 132 -25.51 0.93 -4.66
#